data_AF-U1PU72-F1
#
_entry.id   AF-U1PU72-F1
#
_cell.length_a   1.000
_cell.length_b   1.000
_cell.length_c   1.000
_cell.angle_alpha   90.00
_cell.angle_beta   90.00
_cell.angle_gamma   90.00
#
_symmetry.space_group_name_H-M   'P 1'
#
loop_
_entity.id
_entity.type
_entity.pdbx_description
1 polymer ?
#
loop_
_entity_poly.entity_id
_entity_poly.type
_entity_poly.pdbx_seq_one_letter_code
_entity_poly.pdbx_strand_id
1 'polypeptide(L)'
;MSTDTDSEWTGEAVRDLHADLVELYEPIERDPEGAETDAAPDDEAGEHGTTADARGVEQLLTTILSQNVADQNTRRAADSLFATYDDYRAIEDAPIAELAETIRVAGLPETKAERIQRSLAAIREETGGAYSLAFLDALPTSEAKSWLTNIKGIGPKTASVVLNFHFGKPTMAVDTHVERVSKRFGLVPESASNQRAHDVLDEVIPDD
;
A
#
# COMPACT_ATOMS: atom_id res chain seq x y z
N MET A 1 -38.88 9.30 -13.81
CA MET A 1 -37.89 10.16 -14.47
C MET A 1 -36.65 9.31 -14.64
N SER A 2 -36.39 8.89 -15.88
CA SER A 2 -35.18 8.15 -16.26
C SER A 2 -34.01 9.12 -16.10
N THR A 3 -33.10 8.84 -15.17
CA THR A 3 -31.75 9.41 -15.23
C THR A 3 -30.88 8.35 -15.85
N ASP A 4 -30.98 8.23 -17.18
CA ASP A 4 -29.86 7.76 -17.98
C ASP A 4 -28.78 8.82 -17.84
N THR A 5 -27.87 8.59 -16.90
CA THR A 5 -26.56 9.22 -16.91
C THR A 5 -25.55 8.08 -17.03
N ASP A 6 -25.50 7.46 -18.20
CA ASP A 6 -24.27 6.78 -18.68
C ASP A 6 -23.23 7.87 -18.91
N SER A 7 -22.78 8.49 -17.82
CA SER A 7 -21.56 9.27 -17.80
C SER A 7 -20.43 8.27 -17.88
N GLU A 8 -20.04 7.87 -19.09
CA GLU A 8 -18.77 7.18 -19.30
C GLU A 8 -17.67 8.09 -18.77
N TRP A 9 -17.07 7.70 -17.63
CA TRP A 9 -15.93 8.38 -17.06
C TRP A 9 -14.72 8.17 -17.99
N THR A 10 -14.45 9.16 -18.84
CA THR A 10 -13.26 9.20 -19.68
C THR A 10 -12.06 9.68 -18.87
N GLY A 11 -10.84 9.41 -19.35
CA GLY A 11 -9.63 9.97 -18.73
C GLY A 11 -9.61 11.51 -18.71
N GLU A 12 -10.32 12.18 -19.62
CA GLU A 12 -10.53 13.63 -19.58
C GLU A 12 -11.43 14.04 -18.43
N ALA A 13 -12.59 13.40 -18.26
CA ALA A 13 -13.51 13.69 -17.16
C ALA A 13 -12.88 13.44 -15.77
N VAL A 14 -12.02 12.43 -15.65
CA VAL A 14 -11.28 12.18 -14.40
C VAL A 14 -10.22 13.25 -14.14
N ARG A 15 -9.55 13.77 -15.18
CA ARG A 15 -8.62 14.90 -15.03
C ARG A 15 -9.34 16.18 -14.62
N ASP A 16 -10.49 16.47 -15.18
CA ASP A 16 -11.31 17.62 -14.81
C ASP A 16 -11.75 17.52 -13.34
N LEU A 17 -12.26 16.35 -12.92
CA LEU A 17 -12.61 16.12 -11.52
C LEU A 17 -11.40 16.29 -10.59
N HIS A 18 -10.23 15.79 -10.98
CA HIS A 18 -9.01 15.97 -10.20
C HIS A 18 -8.65 17.46 -10.06
N ALA A 19 -8.71 18.23 -11.14
CA ALA A 19 -8.44 19.67 -11.11
C ALA A 19 -9.41 20.40 -10.16
N ASP A 20 -10.71 20.10 -10.24
CA ASP A 20 -11.74 20.66 -9.36
C ASP A 20 -11.47 20.32 -7.88
N LEU A 21 -11.07 19.08 -7.59
CA LEU A 21 -10.73 18.65 -6.22
C LEU A 21 -9.47 19.34 -5.69
N VAL A 22 -8.43 19.48 -6.52
CA VAL A 22 -7.20 20.20 -6.15
C VAL A 22 -7.46 21.69 -5.92
N GLU A 23 -8.33 22.32 -6.72
CA GLU A 23 -8.74 23.71 -6.49
C GLU A 23 -9.50 23.86 -5.16
N LEU A 24 -10.39 22.89 -4.84
CA LEU A 24 -11.23 22.95 -3.65
C LEU A 24 -10.47 22.65 -2.34
N TYR A 25 -9.52 21.73 -2.38
CA TYR A 25 -8.83 21.21 -1.19
C TYR A 25 -7.37 21.61 -1.08
N GLU A 26 -6.86 22.39 -2.04
CA GLU A 26 -5.44 22.67 -2.26
C GLU A 26 -4.64 21.40 -2.64
N PRO A 27 -3.52 21.53 -3.37
CA PRO A 27 -2.66 20.39 -3.63
C PRO A 27 -2.14 19.82 -2.31
N ILE A 28 -2.29 18.51 -2.13
CA ILE A 28 -1.54 17.81 -1.09
C ILE A 28 -0.08 17.77 -1.58
N GLU A 29 0.82 18.46 -0.87
CA GLU A 29 2.24 18.40 -1.17
C GLU A 29 2.70 16.93 -1.03
N ARG A 30 3.17 16.35 -2.13
CA ARG A 30 3.90 15.08 -2.05
C ARG A 30 5.26 15.40 -1.50
N ASP A 31 5.47 15.21 -0.21
CA ASP A 31 6.82 15.23 0.34
C ASP A 31 7.61 14.06 -0.30
N PRO A 32 8.66 14.35 -1.09
CA PRO A 32 9.47 13.31 -1.73
C PRO A 32 10.23 12.43 -0.71
N GLU A 33 10.31 12.85 0.56
CA GLU A 33 10.92 12.10 1.66
C GLU A 33 9.89 11.40 2.56
N GLY A 34 8.62 11.76 2.45
CA GLY A 34 7.52 11.27 3.28
C GLY A 34 6.22 11.22 2.50
N ALA A 35 5.73 10.03 2.17
CA ALA A 35 4.31 9.87 1.91
C ALA A 35 3.56 10.26 3.20
N GLU A 36 3.14 11.52 3.34
CA GLU A 36 2.10 11.94 4.28
C GLU A 36 0.78 11.28 3.85
N THR A 37 0.74 9.97 4.06
CA THR A 37 -0.47 9.27 4.39
C THR A 37 -0.67 9.51 5.87
N ASP A 38 -1.93 9.67 6.30
CA ASP A 38 -2.32 9.63 7.71
C ASP A 38 -1.81 8.36 8.47
N ALA A 39 -1.09 7.45 7.79
CA ALA A 39 -0.52 6.20 8.28
C ALA A 39 1.02 6.03 8.13
N ALA A 40 1.80 7.09 7.88
CA ALA A 40 3.27 7.00 7.88
C ALA A 40 3.90 7.64 9.13
N PRO A 41 4.98 7.06 9.71
CA PRO A 41 5.69 7.65 10.84
C PRO A 41 6.42 8.92 10.43
N ASP A 42 6.36 9.93 11.30
CA ASP A 42 7.16 11.14 11.21
C ASP A 42 8.66 10.76 11.25
N ASP A 43 9.47 11.49 10.50
CA ASP A 43 10.91 11.31 10.36
C ASP A 43 11.65 11.16 11.70
N GLU A 44 11.93 9.92 12.09
CA GLU A 44 13.20 9.52 12.69
C GLU A 44 13.63 8.21 12.04
N ALA A 45 14.47 8.34 11.00
CA ALA A 45 15.05 7.23 10.26
C ALA A 45 15.71 6.21 11.20
N GLY A 46 15.06 5.06 11.38
CA GLY A 46 15.71 3.86 11.89
C GLY A 46 16.84 3.45 10.96
N GLU A 47 17.91 2.89 11.52
CA GLU A 47 19.18 2.58 10.85
C GLU A 47 19.09 1.39 9.84
N HIS A 48 17.89 1.08 9.35
CA HIS A 48 17.58 -0.09 8.53
C HIS A 48 17.59 0.25 7.04
N GLY A 49 18.79 0.57 6.55
CA GLY A 49 19.09 0.66 5.12
C GLY A 49 18.98 2.07 4.53
N THR A 50 20.14 2.71 4.29
CA THR A 50 20.28 4.06 3.72
C THR A 50 20.03 4.14 2.20
N THR A 51 19.28 3.20 1.62
CA THR A 51 19.02 3.15 0.16
C THR A 51 17.53 3.22 -0.11
N ALA A 52 17.11 3.89 -1.18
CA ALA A 52 15.71 3.96 -1.61
C ALA A 52 15.02 2.56 -1.58
N ASP A 53 15.74 1.51 -1.97
CA ASP A 53 15.34 0.10 -1.90
C ASP A 53 14.86 -0.40 -0.52
N ALA A 54 15.47 0.06 0.57
CA ALA A 54 15.12 -0.39 1.92
C ALA A 54 13.76 0.19 2.34
N ARG A 55 13.45 1.42 1.91
CA ARG A 55 12.17 2.08 2.19
C ARG A 55 10.99 1.32 1.59
N GLY A 56 11.19 0.56 0.50
CA GLY A 56 10.12 -0.23 -0.12
C GLY A 56 9.68 -1.43 0.71
N VAL A 57 10.65 -2.17 1.27
CA VAL A 57 10.36 -3.30 2.17
C VAL A 57 9.74 -2.79 3.46
N GLU A 58 10.29 -1.73 4.03
CA GLU A 58 9.75 -1.06 5.20
C GLU A 58 8.29 -0.64 5.00
N GLN A 59 7.99 0.03 3.87
CA GLN A 59 6.64 0.44 3.52
C GLN A 59 5.68 -0.73 3.39
N LEU A 60 6.11 -1.86 2.79
CA LEU A 60 5.30 -3.07 2.73
C LEU A 60 4.97 -3.58 4.14
N LEU A 61 5.96 -3.66 5.03
CA LEU A 61 5.73 -4.13 6.41
C LEU A 61 4.79 -3.19 7.17
N THR A 62 5.02 -1.87 7.08
CA THR A 62 4.15 -0.86 7.69
C THR A 62 2.73 -0.91 7.12
N THR A 63 2.57 -1.18 5.83
CA THR A 63 1.25 -1.37 5.20
C THR A 63 0.55 -2.65 5.68
N ILE A 64 1.29 -3.72 6.01
CA ILE A 64 0.73 -4.91 6.67
C ILE A 64 0.28 -4.56 8.09
N LEU A 65 1.08 -3.78 8.82
CA LEU A 65 0.77 -3.32 10.16
C LEU A 65 -0.47 -2.42 10.20
N SER A 66 -0.72 -1.59 9.19
CA SER A 66 -1.88 -0.69 9.13
C SER A 66 -3.22 -1.37 8.87
N GLN A 67 -3.21 -2.66 8.49
CA GLN A 67 -4.45 -3.38 8.18
C GLN A 67 -5.36 -3.48 9.41
N ASN A 68 -6.56 -2.88 9.32
CA ASN A 68 -7.59 -2.90 10.36
C ASN A 68 -7.14 -2.35 11.72
N VAL A 69 -6.27 -1.35 11.73
CA VAL A 69 -5.82 -0.67 12.95
C VAL A 69 -5.75 0.84 12.73
N ALA A 70 -5.88 1.60 13.81
CA ALA A 70 -5.69 3.05 13.79
C ALA A 70 -4.22 3.41 13.56
N ASP A 71 -3.99 4.51 12.85
CA ASP A 71 -2.65 4.91 12.39
C ASP A 71 -1.65 5.16 13.51
N GLN A 72 -2.10 5.71 14.64
CA GLN A 72 -1.26 5.85 15.83
C GLN A 72 -0.69 4.50 16.30
N ASN A 73 -1.49 3.43 16.22
CA ASN A 73 -1.03 2.10 16.60
C ASN A 73 -0.18 1.45 15.51
N THR A 74 -0.42 1.77 14.23
CA THR A 74 0.48 1.41 13.13
C THR A 74 1.88 1.94 13.39
N ARG A 75 2.01 3.26 13.63
CA ARG A 75 3.30 3.90 13.89
C ARG A 75 4.02 3.27 15.07
N ARG A 76 3.34 3.15 16.22
CA ARG A 76 3.91 2.51 17.41
C ARG A 76 4.35 1.05 17.18
N ALA A 77 3.66 0.30 16.32
CA ALA A 77 4.05 -1.06 15.98
C ALA A 77 5.26 -1.09 15.05
N ALA A 78 5.33 -0.18 14.07
CA ALA A 78 6.47 -0.05 13.17
C ALA A 78 7.73 0.37 13.95
N ASP A 79 7.63 1.40 14.79
CA ASP A 79 8.73 1.86 15.65
C ASP A 79 9.25 0.71 16.53
N SER A 80 8.34 -0.03 17.17
CA SER A 80 8.67 -1.19 18.00
C SER A 80 9.37 -2.28 17.18
N LEU A 81 8.88 -2.58 15.98
CA LEU A 81 9.44 -3.60 15.09
C LEU A 81 10.87 -3.24 14.68
N PHE A 82 11.07 -2.06 14.11
CA PHE A 82 12.37 -1.65 13.57
C PHE A 82 13.38 -1.29 14.67
N ALA A 83 12.93 -0.86 15.86
CA ALA A 83 13.83 -0.68 17.01
C ALA A 83 14.26 -1.99 17.67
N THR A 84 13.46 -3.06 17.54
CA THR A 84 13.72 -4.35 18.22
C THR A 84 14.64 -5.27 17.42
N TYR A 85 14.54 -5.27 16.09
CA TYR A 85 15.27 -6.18 15.22
C TYR A 85 16.26 -5.43 14.35
N ASP A 86 17.55 -5.81 14.35
CA ASP A 86 18.63 -5.09 13.65
C ASP A 86 18.54 -5.13 12.12
N ASP A 87 17.88 -6.13 11.54
CA ASP A 87 17.68 -6.25 10.10
C ASP A 87 16.43 -7.08 9.76
N TYR A 88 16.06 -7.10 8.48
CA TYR A 88 14.92 -7.89 8.00
C TYR A 88 15.13 -9.40 8.17
N ARG A 89 16.38 -9.88 8.22
CA ARG A 89 16.65 -11.29 8.45
C ARG A 89 16.30 -11.70 9.88
N ALA A 90 16.60 -10.84 10.85
CA ALA A 90 16.22 -11.02 12.24
C ALA A 90 14.69 -11.01 12.41
N ILE A 91 13.96 -10.17 11.67
CA ILE A 91 12.49 -10.18 11.64
C ILE A 91 11.96 -11.50 11.04
N GLU A 92 12.54 -11.96 9.91
CA GLU A 92 12.14 -13.22 9.26
C GLU A 92 12.38 -14.44 10.15
N ASP A 93 13.52 -14.49 10.85
CA ASP A 93 13.94 -15.64 11.67
C ASP A 93 13.37 -15.62 13.11
N ALA A 94 12.76 -14.50 13.54
CA ALA A 94 12.20 -14.36 14.88
C ALA A 94 11.12 -15.42 15.19
N PRO A 95 11.03 -15.93 16.42
CA PRO A 95 9.88 -16.75 16.82
C PRO A 95 8.57 -15.97 16.63
N ILE A 96 7.58 -16.58 15.95
CA ILE A 96 6.29 -15.93 15.67
C ILE A 96 5.66 -15.30 16.92
N ALA A 97 5.76 -15.97 18.08
CA ALA A 97 5.19 -15.47 19.33
C ALA A 97 5.90 -14.20 19.84
N GLU A 98 7.23 -14.10 19.64
CA GLU A 98 8.00 -12.92 20.02
C GLU A 98 7.70 -11.76 19.07
N LEU A 99 7.73 -12.02 17.76
CA LEU A 99 7.37 -11.02 16.76
C LEU A 99 5.94 -10.51 16.97
N ALA A 100 4.98 -11.40 17.22
CA ALA A 100 3.60 -11.05 17.52
C ALA A 100 3.48 -10.16 18.77
N GLU A 101 4.24 -10.41 19.83
CA GLU A 101 4.26 -9.52 21.01
C GLU A 101 4.84 -8.14 20.67
N THR A 102 5.95 -8.09 19.90
CA THR A 102 6.58 -6.83 19.46
C THR A 102 5.61 -5.93 18.72
N ILE A 103 4.74 -6.49 17.88
CA ILE A 103 3.76 -5.74 17.07
C ILE A 103 2.33 -5.80 17.64
N ARG A 104 2.15 -6.22 18.90
CA ARG A 104 0.82 -6.51 19.47
C ARG A 104 -0.17 -5.35 19.35
N VAL A 105 0.32 -4.12 19.47
CA VAL A 105 -0.51 -2.91 19.36
C VAL A 105 -1.16 -2.73 17.98
N ALA A 106 -0.62 -3.36 16.93
CA ALA A 106 -1.20 -3.36 15.60
C ALA A 106 -2.49 -4.21 15.50
N GLY A 107 -2.80 -5.07 16.48
CA GLY A 107 -3.95 -5.97 16.43
C GLY A 107 -3.80 -7.10 15.39
N LEU A 108 -4.47 -8.23 15.64
CA LEU A 108 -4.27 -9.50 14.91
C LEU A 108 -2.78 -9.92 14.81
N PRO A 109 -2.01 -9.87 15.92
CA PRO A 109 -0.56 -9.87 15.84
C PRO A 109 0.04 -11.16 15.30
N GLU A 110 -0.52 -12.33 15.62
CA GLU A 110 -0.03 -13.60 15.09
C GLU A 110 -0.22 -13.66 13.56
N THR A 111 -1.38 -13.22 13.09
CA THR A 111 -1.67 -13.17 11.64
C THR A 111 -0.75 -12.18 10.92
N LYS A 112 -0.46 -11.03 11.54
CA LYS A 112 0.45 -10.03 10.94
C LYS A 112 1.90 -10.48 10.98
N ALA A 113 2.36 -11.11 12.06
CA ALA A 113 3.69 -11.69 12.17
C ALA A 113 3.93 -12.73 11.06
N GLU A 114 3.00 -13.67 10.87
CA GLU A 114 3.08 -14.66 9.79
C GLU A 114 3.09 -14.03 8.39
N ARG A 115 2.34 -12.94 8.18
CA ARG A 115 2.30 -12.21 6.90
C ARG A 115 3.61 -11.48 6.62
N ILE A 116 4.18 -10.81 7.64
CA ILE A 116 5.46 -10.13 7.56
C ILE A 116 6.54 -11.13 7.17
N GLN A 117 6.69 -12.23 7.93
CA GLN A 117 7.73 -13.23 7.64
C GLN A 117 7.56 -13.89 6.28
N ARG A 118 6.31 -14.19 5.88
CA ARG A 118 6.04 -14.72 4.53
C ARG A 118 6.43 -13.73 3.43
N SER A 119 6.18 -12.45 3.63
CA SER A 119 6.55 -11.41 2.65
C SER A 119 8.06 -11.27 2.56
N LEU A 120 8.76 -11.24 3.70
CA LEU A 120 10.22 -11.22 3.77
C LEU A 120 10.85 -12.43 3.09
N ALA A 121 10.35 -13.64 3.37
CA ALA A 121 10.81 -14.87 2.73
C ALA A 121 10.66 -14.82 1.21
N ALA A 122 9.49 -14.38 0.70
CA ALA A 122 9.24 -14.25 -0.74
C ALA A 122 10.19 -13.25 -1.42
N ILE A 123 10.45 -12.10 -0.78
CA ILE A 123 11.40 -11.10 -1.28
C ILE A 123 12.82 -11.67 -1.30
N ARG A 124 13.22 -12.35 -0.22
CA ARG A 124 14.54 -12.97 -0.12
C ARG A 124 14.75 -14.05 -1.18
N GLU A 125 13.75 -14.87 -1.42
CA GLU A 125 13.79 -15.92 -2.44
C GLU A 125 13.91 -15.32 -3.86
N GLU A 126 13.11 -14.30 -4.17
CA GLU A 126 13.12 -13.63 -5.48
C GLU A 126 14.46 -12.93 -5.76
N THR A 127 15.03 -12.26 -4.76
CA THR A 127 16.26 -11.46 -4.93
C THR A 127 17.54 -12.26 -4.70
N GLY A 128 17.45 -13.57 -4.43
CA GLY A 128 18.61 -14.42 -4.20
C GLY A 128 19.34 -14.16 -2.87
N GLY A 129 18.65 -13.66 -1.85
CA GLY A 129 19.17 -13.49 -0.49
C GLY A 129 19.10 -12.07 0.06
N ALA A 130 18.76 -11.08 -0.75
CA ALA A 130 18.61 -9.69 -0.32
C ALA A 130 17.18 -9.40 0.17
N TYR A 131 16.94 -8.24 0.76
CA TYR A 131 15.60 -7.75 1.05
C TYR A 131 15.42 -6.41 0.34
N SER A 132 15.04 -6.47 -0.93
CA SER A 132 14.77 -5.29 -1.75
C SER A 132 13.60 -5.55 -2.67
N LEU A 133 12.75 -4.54 -2.84
CA LEU A 133 11.68 -4.57 -3.83
C LEU A 133 12.07 -3.89 -5.15
N ALA A 134 13.31 -3.43 -5.32
CA ALA A 134 13.71 -2.62 -6.49
C ALA A 134 13.51 -3.31 -7.83
N PHE A 135 13.55 -4.65 -7.87
CA PHE A 135 13.24 -5.40 -9.10
C PHE A 135 11.82 -5.11 -9.62
N LEU A 136 10.88 -4.71 -8.76
CA LEU A 136 9.52 -4.31 -9.15
C LEU A 136 9.52 -3.04 -10.00
N ASP A 137 10.52 -2.17 -9.86
CA ASP A 137 10.59 -0.93 -10.63
C ASP A 137 10.73 -1.22 -12.13
N ALA A 138 11.55 -2.20 -12.47
CA ALA A 138 11.77 -2.64 -13.86
C ALA A 138 10.59 -3.43 -14.45
N LEU A 139 9.63 -3.89 -13.63
CA LEU A 139 8.49 -4.66 -14.09
C LEU A 139 7.34 -3.74 -14.58
N PRO A 140 6.57 -4.19 -15.59
CA PRO A 140 5.26 -3.61 -15.89
C PRO A 140 4.38 -3.57 -14.63
N THR A 141 3.58 -2.52 -14.48
CA THR A 141 2.73 -2.30 -13.28
C THR A 141 1.84 -3.51 -12.97
N SER A 142 1.24 -4.13 -13.98
CA SER A 142 0.40 -5.32 -13.82
C SER A 142 1.20 -6.54 -13.33
N GLU A 143 2.43 -6.73 -13.80
CA GLU A 143 3.30 -7.84 -13.39
C GLU A 143 3.81 -7.63 -11.95
N ALA A 144 4.23 -6.41 -11.62
CA ALA A 144 4.65 -6.04 -10.27
C ALA A 144 3.51 -6.24 -9.26
N LYS A 145 2.29 -5.81 -9.62
CA LYS A 145 1.08 -6.03 -8.81
C LYS A 145 0.78 -7.51 -8.65
N SER A 146 0.84 -8.27 -9.75
CA SER A 146 0.61 -9.72 -9.72
C SER A 146 1.60 -10.41 -8.78
N TRP A 147 2.89 -10.08 -8.86
CA TRP A 147 3.92 -10.63 -7.98
C TRP A 147 3.61 -10.37 -6.50
N LEU A 148 3.30 -9.12 -6.15
CA LEU A 148 2.93 -8.75 -4.77
C LEU A 148 1.70 -9.52 -4.29
N THR A 149 0.64 -9.59 -5.10
CA THR A 149 -0.62 -10.27 -4.72
C THR A 149 -0.52 -11.80 -4.65
N ASN A 150 0.52 -12.41 -5.23
CA ASN A 150 0.80 -13.83 -5.07
C ASN A 150 1.29 -14.17 -3.65
N ILE A 151 1.80 -13.18 -2.91
CA ILE A 151 2.18 -13.35 -1.51
C ILE A 151 0.91 -13.45 -0.67
N LYS A 152 0.62 -14.63 -0.11
CA LYS A 152 -0.57 -14.86 0.72
C LYS A 152 -0.67 -13.83 1.85
N GLY A 153 -1.75 -13.04 1.84
CA GLY A 153 -2.00 -11.98 2.82
C GLY A 153 -1.75 -10.57 2.29
N ILE A 154 -1.18 -10.44 1.09
CA ILE A 154 -1.07 -9.19 0.34
C ILE A 154 -2.22 -9.15 -0.67
N GLY A 155 -3.19 -8.28 -0.43
CA GLY A 155 -4.33 -8.07 -1.32
C GLY A 155 -4.09 -6.96 -2.35
N PRO A 156 -5.01 -6.77 -3.31
CA PRO A 156 -4.91 -5.74 -4.34
C PRO A 156 -4.67 -4.34 -3.77
N LYS A 157 -5.36 -3.97 -2.67
CA LYS A 157 -5.15 -2.69 -1.99
C LYS A 157 -3.71 -2.53 -1.50
N THR A 158 -3.17 -3.50 -0.77
CA THR A 158 -1.81 -3.42 -0.24
C THR A 158 -0.78 -3.34 -1.36
N ALA A 159 -0.95 -4.14 -2.43
CA ALA A 159 -0.08 -4.07 -3.59
C ALA A 159 -0.14 -2.68 -4.26
N SER A 160 -1.33 -2.12 -4.49
CA SER A 160 -1.48 -0.78 -5.08
C SER A 160 -0.87 0.31 -4.18
N VAL A 161 -0.97 0.21 -2.85
CA VAL A 161 -0.33 1.18 -1.93
C VAL A 161 1.19 1.16 -2.13
N VAL A 162 1.82 -0.01 -2.11
CA VAL A 162 3.28 -0.11 -2.27
C VAL A 162 3.72 0.37 -3.66
N LEU A 163 3.02 -0.04 -4.73
CA LEU A 163 3.38 0.36 -6.09
C LEU A 163 3.19 1.86 -6.33
N ASN A 164 2.13 2.46 -5.80
CA ASN A 164 1.88 3.88 -6.00
C ASN A 164 2.82 4.76 -5.17
N PHE A 165 2.89 4.54 -3.85
CA PHE A 165 3.62 5.43 -2.97
C PHE A 165 5.12 5.20 -2.99
N HIS A 166 5.60 3.98 -3.24
CA HIS A 166 7.04 3.71 -3.32
C HIS A 166 7.61 3.92 -4.73
N PHE A 167 6.96 3.31 -5.73
CA PHE A 167 7.47 3.23 -7.10
C PHE A 167 6.86 4.28 -8.04
N GLY A 168 5.93 5.10 -7.56
CA GLY A 168 5.23 6.07 -8.40
C GLY A 168 4.39 5.45 -9.52
N LYS A 169 4.10 4.14 -9.45
CA LYS A 169 3.35 3.45 -10.51
C LYS A 169 1.86 3.86 -10.46
N PRO A 170 1.19 3.96 -11.62
CA PRO A 170 -0.20 4.39 -11.71
C PRO A 170 -1.14 3.28 -11.25
N THR A 171 -1.32 3.14 -9.93
CA THR A 171 -2.23 2.14 -9.33
C THR A 171 -3.15 2.78 -8.29
N MET A 172 -4.42 2.39 -8.26
CA MET A 172 -5.40 2.86 -7.29
C MET A 172 -5.55 1.90 -6.12
N ALA A 173 -5.23 2.38 -4.93
CA ALA A 173 -5.60 1.70 -3.70
C ALA A 173 -7.08 1.98 -3.37
N VAL A 174 -7.96 1.04 -3.72
CA VAL A 174 -9.40 1.11 -3.39
C VAL A 174 -9.65 0.51 -2.01
N ASP A 175 -10.18 1.32 -1.10
CA ASP A 175 -10.70 0.85 0.18
C ASP A 175 -12.21 1.02 0.28
N THR A 176 -12.80 0.75 1.45
CA THR A 176 -14.26 0.85 1.60
C THR A 176 -14.80 2.28 1.41
N HIS A 177 -13.98 3.30 1.66
CA HIS A 177 -14.35 4.69 1.51
C HIS A 177 -14.20 5.12 0.05
N VAL A 178 -13.08 4.80 -0.58
CA VAL A 178 -12.87 5.00 -2.02
C VAL A 178 -13.96 4.27 -2.80
N GLU A 179 -14.20 2.98 -2.54
CA GLU A 179 -15.25 2.20 -3.19
C GLU A 179 -16.64 2.87 -3.04
N ARG A 180 -16.98 3.31 -1.84
CA ARG A 180 -18.27 3.96 -1.56
C ARG A 180 -18.40 5.29 -2.30
N VAL A 181 -17.36 6.10 -2.32
CA VAL A 181 -17.33 7.38 -3.05
C VAL A 181 -17.40 7.12 -4.55
N SER A 182 -16.59 6.21 -5.08
CA SER A 182 -16.59 5.83 -6.49
C SER A 182 -17.96 5.34 -6.95
N LYS A 183 -18.65 4.51 -6.16
CA LYS A 183 -20.04 4.10 -6.45
C LYS A 183 -21.00 5.28 -6.47
N ARG A 184 -20.88 6.18 -5.48
CA ARG A 184 -21.75 7.36 -5.34
C ARG A 184 -21.61 8.35 -6.50
N PHE A 185 -20.40 8.48 -7.05
CA PHE A 185 -20.13 9.33 -8.22
C PHE A 185 -20.28 8.58 -9.55
N GLY A 186 -20.67 7.30 -9.54
CA GLY A 186 -20.84 6.50 -10.75
C GLY A 186 -19.53 6.14 -11.45
N LEU A 187 -18.38 6.29 -10.79
CA LEU A 187 -17.06 5.86 -11.30
C LEU A 187 -16.99 4.33 -11.43
N VAL A 188 -17.73 3.62 -10.58
CA VAL A 188 -17.91 2.17 -10.66
C VAL A 188 -19.38 1.82 -10.45
N PRO A 189 -19.90 0.73 -11.06
CA PRO A 189 -21.29 0.31 -10.85
C PRO A 189 -21.61 0.10 -9.36
N GLU A 190 -22.82 0.46 -8.92
CA GLU A 190 -23.25 0.23 -7.52
C GLU A 190 -23.14 -1.26 -7.11
N SER A 191 -23.41 -2.16 -8.05
CA SER A 191 -23.32 -3.62 -7.90
C SER A 191 -21.89 -4.17 -7.99
N ALA A 192 -20.89 -3.34 -8.28
CA ALA A 192 -19.51 -3.79 -8.42
C ALA A 192 -19.01 -4.43 -7.11
N SER A 193 -18.31 -5.56 -7.24
CA SER A 193 -17.54 -6.11 -6.13
C SER A 193 -16.32 -5.20 -5.85
N ASN A 194 -15.73 -5.34 -4.66
CA ASN A 194 -14.50 -4.61 -4.32
C ASN A 194 -13.37 -4.87 -5.32
N GLN A 195 -13.21 -6.13 -5.77
CA GLN A 195 -12.25 -6.47 -6.81
C GLN A 195 -12.55 -5.72 -8.13
N ARG A 196 -13.82 -5.73 -8.57
CA ARG A 196 -14.17 -5.03 -9.81
C ARG A 196 -13.94 -3.53 -9.70
N ALA A 197 -14.12 -2.94 -8.52
CA ALA A 197 -13.81 -1.54 -8.28
C ALA A 197 -12.31 -1.24 -8.44
N HIS A 198 -11.43 -2.10 -7.93
CA HIS A 198 -9.99 -2.00 -8.21
C HIS A 198 -9.70 -2.07 -9.71
N ASP A 199 -10.26 -3.07 -10.41
CA ASP A 199 -9.97 -3.28 -11.84
C ASP A 199 -10.43 -2.09 -12.69
N VAL A 200 -11.63 -1.55 -12.46
CA VAL A 200 -12.12 -0.35 -13.19
C VAL A 200 -11.25 0.86 -12.88
N LEU A 201 -10.96 1.12 -11.62
CA LEU A 201 -10.28 2.35 -11.24
C LEU A 201 -8.82 2.34 -11.69
N ASP A 202 -8.15 1.19 -11.68
CA ASP A 202 -6.79 1.07 -12.22
C ASP A 202 -6.73 1.32 -13.74
N GLU A 203 -7.79 0.99 -14.50
CA GLU A 203 -7.84 1.25 -15.96
C GLU A 203 -8.04 2.73 -16.30
N VAL A 204 -8.58 3.53 -15.38
CA VAL A 204 -8.97 4.93 -15.62
C VAL A 204 -7.93 5.91 -15.07
N ILE A 205 -7.02 5.47 -14.20
CA ILE A 205 -5.91 6.31 -13.73
C ILE A 205 -5.03 6.71 -14.92
N PRO A 206 -4.80 8.01 -15.16
CA PRO A 206 -3.83 8.46 -16.14
C PRO A 206 -2.41 8.04 -15.75
N ASP A 207 -1.60 7.65 -16.75
CA ASP A 207 -0.20 7.23 -16.56
C ASP A 207 0.79 8.42 -16.44
N ASP A 208 0.30 9.66 -16.48
CA ASP A 208 1.07 10.92 -16.60
C ASP A 208 1.05 11.76 -15.32
#